data_AF-A0A1G0H037-F1
#
_entry.id   AF-A0A1G0H037-F1
#
_cell.length_a   1.000
_cell.length_b   1.000
_cell.length_c   1.000
_cell.angle_alpha   90.00
_cell.angle_beta   90.00
_cell.angle_gamma   90.00
#
_symmetry.space_group_name_H-M   'P 1'
#
loop_
_entity.id
_entity.type
_entity.pdbx_description
1 polymer ?
#
loop_
_entity_poly.entity_id
_entity_poly.type
_entity_poly.pdbx_seq_one_letter_code
_entity_poly.pdbx_strand_id
1 'polypeptide(L)'
;MPYQEFHENWKLFSKLIDQLPKSQDEQINVLINRYIEQNVSILNEIFATSIDNLKLLQKAQSPTDIICAQARFTNEINKKLALSAQRFLNASLGHISDYNEWLKAHCDLATD
;
A
#
# COMPACT_ATOMS: atom_id res chain seq x y z
N MET A 1 -8.23 -5.97 20.55
CA MET A 1 -9.31 -5.81 19.53
C MET A 1 -8.70 -5.30 18.23
N PRO A 2 -9.21 -5.66 17.04
CA PRO A 2 -8.62 -5.27 15.75
C PRO A 2 -8.35 -3.76 15.58
N TYR A 3 -9.20 -2.92 16.20
CA TYR A 3 -9.00 -1.47 16.22
C TYR A 3 -7.76 -1.01 17.01
N GLN A 4 -7.46 -1.65 18.14
CA GLN A 4 -6.27 -1.34 18.94
C GLN A 4 -4.99 -1.72 18.20
N GLU A 5 -5.00 -2.90 17.59
CA GLU A 5 -3.89 -3.40 16.76
C GLU A 5 -3.63 -2.44 15.58
N PHE A 6 -4.69 -1.97 14.91
CA PHE A 6 -4.56 -0.97 13.86
C PHE A 6 -3.89 0.33 14.38
N HIS A 7 -4.31 0.85 15.53
CA HIS A 7 -3.73 2.04 16.14
C HIS A 7 -2.24 1.85 16.48
N GLU A 8 -1.88 0.69 17.02
CA GLU A 8 -0.49 0.36 17.37
C GLU A 8 0.39 0.24 16.12
N ASN A 9 -0.10 -0.44 15.08
CA ASN A 9 0.59 -0.55 13.79
C ASN A 9 0.79 0.81 13.13
N TRP A 10 -0.23 1.66 13.14
CA TRP A 10 -0.11 3.03 12.63
C TRP A 10 0.92 3.86 13.40
N LYS A 11 0.93 3.76 14.73
CA LYS A 11 1.91 4.44 15.59
C LYS A 11 3.34 3.96 15.30
N LEU A 12 3.53 2.65 15.10
CA LEU A 12 4.84 2.11 14.76
C LEU A 12 5.29 2.58 13.38
N PHE A 13 4.40 2.49 12.39
CA PHE A 13 4.67 2.92 11.00
C PHE A 13 5.11 4.40 10.94
N SER A 14 4.34 5.29 11.56
CA SER A 14 4.67 6.73 11.62
C SER A 14 6.00 6.98 12.30
N LYS A 15 6.26 6.34 13.45
CA LYS A 15 7.55 6.44 14.16
C LYS A 15 8.72 6.00 13.28
N LEU A 16 8.58 4.92 12.50
CA LEU A 16 9.64 4.42 11.64
C LEU A 16 9.96 5.41 10.51
N ILE A 17 8.96 6.04 9.91
CA ILE A 17 9.16 7.11 8.90
C ILE A 17 10.01 8.25 9.49
N ASP A 18 9.67 8.71 10.68
CA ASP A 18 10.38 9.82 11.35
C ASP A 18 11.82 9.48 11.73
N GLN A 19 12.12 8.18 11.84
CA GLN A 19 13.42 7.65 12.25
C GLN A 19 14.30 7.21 11.07
N LEU A 20 13.85 7.39 9.82
CA LEU A 20 14.64 7.00 8.66
C LEU A 20 15.94 7.81 8.57
N PRO A 21 17.07 7.15 8.30
CA PRO A 21 18.37 7.82 8.24
C PRO A 21 18.43 8.75 7.02
N LYS A 22 18.98 9.95 7.21
CA LYS A 22 19.34 10.83 6.10
C LYS A 22 20.70 10.38 5.56
N SER A 23 20.75 10.06 4.27
CA SER A 23 22.00 9.77 3.57
C SER A 23 22.70 11.07 3.14
N GLN A 24 24.02 11.04 2.99
CA GLN A 24 24.75 12.11 2.28
C GLN A 24 24.53 12.01 0.76
N ASP A 25 24.11 10.85 0.27
CA ASP A 25 23.76 10.61 -1.12
C ASP A 25 22.31 11.05 -1.39
N GLU A 26 22.16 12.06 -2.26
CA GLU A 26 20.86 12.61 -2.65
C GLU A 26 19.98 11.57 -3.36
N GLN A 27 20.57 10.69 -4.17
CA GLN A 27 19.84 9.64 -4.88
C GLN A 27 19.23 8.64 -3.89
N ILE A 28 19.96 8.27 -2.84
CA ILE A 28 19.45 7.42 -1.75
C ILE A 28 18.27 8.10 -1.05
N ASN A 29 18.39 9.39 -0.72
CA ASN A 29 17.29 10.13 -0.07
C ASN A 29 16.04 10.21 -0.95
N VAL A 30 16.21 10.40 -2.27
CA VAL A 30 15.10 10.40 -3.24
C VAL A 30 14.40 9.04 -3.26
N LEU A 31 15.15 7.93 -3.28
CA LEU A 31 14.59 6.58 -3.26
C LEU A 31 13.83 6.30 -1.96
N ILE A 32 14.39 6.68 -0.81
CA ILE A 32 13.74 6.55 0.50
C ILE A 32 12.42 7.35 0.53
N ASN A 33 12.44 8.61 0.11
CA ASN A 33 11.23 9.45 0.12
C ASN A 33 10.14 8.88 -0.80
N ARG A 34 10.51 8.45 -2.02
CA ARG A 34 9.56 7.80 -2.94
C ARG A 34 8.97 6.52 -2.35
N TYR A 35 9.77 5.71 -1.67
CA TYR A 35 9.31 4.50 -0.98
C TYR A 35 8.25 4.84 0.09
N ILE A 36 8.52 5.86 0.92
CA ILE A 36 7.58 6.32 1.96
C ILE A 36 6.29 6.83 1.32
N GLU A 37 6.39 7.75 0.37
CA GLU A 37 5.24 8.37 -0.32
C GLU A 37 4.31 7.32 -0.93
N GLN A 38 4.89 6.30 -1.56
CA GLN A 38 4.10 5.22 -2.14
C GLN A 38 3.40 4.38 -1.06
N ASN A 39 4.09 3.97 0.00
CA ASN A 39 3.44 3.25 1.11
C ASN A 39 2.28 4.04 1.73
N VAL A 40 2.48 5.33 1.97
CA VAL A 40 1.43 6.23 2.49
C VAL A 40 0.26 6.32 1.50
N SER A 41 0.53 6.45 0.20
CA SER A 41 -0.51 6.48 -0.84
C SER A 41 -1.37 5.21 -0.84
N ILE A 42 -0.74 4.04 -0.73
CA ILE A 42 -1.43 2.74 -0.71
C ILE A 42 -2.37 2.65 0.50
N LEU A 43 -1.84 2.97 1.69
CA LEU A 43 -2.62 2.96 2.92
C LEU A 43 -3.80 3.94 2.81
N ASN A 44 -3.56 5.15 2.30
CA ASN A 44 -4.61 6.14 2.12
C ASN A 44 -5.71 5.69 1.14
N GLU A 45 -5.36 5.00 0.05
CA GLU A 45 -6.35 4.43 -0.88
C GLU A 45 -7.23 3.35 -0.21
N ILE A 46 -6.63 2.48 0.61
CA ILE A 46 -7.37 1.49 1.39
C ILE A 46 -8.32 2.19 2.38
N PHE A 47 -7.83 3.22 3.08
CA PHE A 47 -8.64 4.01 4.01
C PHE A 47 -9.83 4.68 3.34
N ALA A 48 -9.60 5.38 2.23
CA ALA A 48 -10.66 6.04 1.48
C ALA A 48 -11.74 5.03 1.02
N THR A 49 -11.32 3.88 0.48
CA THR A 49 -12.24 2.81 0.05
C THR A 49 -13.04 2.24 1.22
N SER A 50 -12.39 2.06 2.38
CA SER A 50 -13.04 1.58 3.60
C SER A 50 -14.10 2.57 4.09
N ILE A 51 -13.79 3.86 4.08
CA ILE A 51 -14.72 4.94 4.44
C ILE A 51 -15.94 4.93 3.50
N ASP A 52 -15.72 4.83 2.18
CA ASP A 52 -16.83 4.83 1.22
C ASP A 52 -17.73 3.59 1.38
N ASN A 53 -17.14 2.43 1.69
CA ASN A 53 -17.93 1.24 1.98
C ASN A 53 -18.73 1.36 3.29
N LEU A 54 -18.15 1.96 4.33
CA LEU A 54 -18.86 2.23 5.58
C LEU A 54 -20.07 3.16 5.36
N LYS A 55 -19.96 4.17 4.48
CA LYS A 55 -21.09 5.04 4.10
C LYS A 55 -22.20 4.25 3.39
N LEU A 56 -21.87 3.20 2.62
CA LEU A 56 -22.86 2.32 2.00
C LEU A 56 -23.54 1.44 3.06
N LEU A 57 -22.75 0.85 3.97
CA LEU A 57 -23.27 0.04 5.05
C LEU A 57 -24.20 0.82 6.00
N GLN A 58 -23.93 2.11 6.23
CA GLN A 58 -24.83 2.99 7.00
C GLN A 58 -26.24 3.12 6.39
N LYS A 59 -26.38 2.86 5.09
CA LYS A 59 -27.64 2.94 4.35
C LYS A 59 -28.28 1.57 4.10
N ALA A 60 -27.61 0.48 4.49
CA ALA A 60 -28.07 -0.88 4.27
C ALA A 60 -29.34 -1.17 5.09
N GLN A 61 -30.35 -1.77 4.45
CA GLN A 61 -31.62 -2.11 5.10
C GLN A 61 -31.84 -3.62 5.17
N SER A 62 -31.04 -4.39 4.46
CA SER A 62 -31.16 -5.85 4.37
C SER A 62 -29.81 -6.55 4.48
N PRO A 63 -29.80 -7.85 4.85
CA PRO A 63 -28.60 -8.68 4.78
C PRO A 63 -27.97 -8.71 3.39
N THR A 64 -28.79 -8.66 2.33
CA THR A 64 -28.33 -8.61 0.94
C THR A 64 -27.52 -7.34 0.66
N ASP A 65 -27.95 -6.18 1.16
CA ASP A 65 -27.21 -4.92 1.00
C ASP A 65 -25.82 -5.01 1.66
N ILE A 66 -25.74 -5.63 2.84
CA ILE A 66 -24.49 -5.83 3.57
C ILE A 66 -23.54 -6.73 2.78
N ILE A 67 -24.03 -7.87 2.27
CA ILE A 67 -23.23 -8.81 1.47
C ILE A 67 -22.76 -8.15 0.17
N CYS A 68 -23.61 -7.39 -0.51
CA CYS A 68 -23.24 -6.65 -1.72
C CYS A 68 -22.18 -5.57 -1.43
N ALA A 69 -22.29 -4.84 -0.33
CA ALA A 69 -21.29 -3.87 0.10
C ALA A 69 -19.93 -4.55 0.39
N GLN A 70 -19.95 -5.68 1.09
CA GLN A 70 -18.73 -6.49 1.34
C GLN A 70 -18.07 -6.96 0.03
N ALA A 71 -18.86 -7.53 -0.90
CA ALA A 71 -18.33 -8.00 -2.18
C ALA A 71 -17.74 -6.85 -3.01
N ARG A 72 -18.41 -5.69 -3.02
CA ARG A 72 -17.93 -4.48 -3.69
C ARG A 72 -16.60 -4.02 -3.10
N PHE A 73 -16.52 -3.91 -1.78
CA PHE A 73 -15.31 -3.49 -1.07
C PHE A 73 -14.11 -4.38 -1.38
N THR A 74 -14.28 -5.70 -1.31
CA THR A 74 -13.23 -6.67 -1.62
C THR A 74 -12.72 -6.50 -3.05
N ASN A 75 -13.63 -6.32 -4.02
CA ASN A 75 -13.25 -6.11 -5.42
C ASN A 75 -12.52 -4.78 -5.64
N GLU A 76 -12.99 -3.69 -5.01
CA GLU A 76 -12.36 -2.38 -5.13
C GLU A 76 -10.97 -2.35 -4.49
N ILE A 77 -10.80 -2.94 -3.30
CA ILE A 77 -9.48 -3.07 -2.67
C ILE A 77 -8.54 -3.91 -3.51
N ASN A 78 -8.96 -5.08 -4.00
CA ASN A 78 -8.09 -5.94 -4.81
C ASN A 78 -7.57 -5.22 -6.06
N LYS A 79 -8.45 -4.47 -6.75
CA LYS A 79 -8.04 -3.66 -7.90
C LYS A 79 -7.05 -2.57 -7.49
N LYS A 80 -7.35 -1.80 -6.44
CA LYS A 80 -6.47 -0.72 -5.97
C LYS A 80 -5.11 -1.23 -5.52
N LEU A 81 -5.05 -2.34 -4.80
CA LEU A 81 -3.81 -2.98 -4.37
C LEU A 81 -2.99 -3.47 -5.56
N ALA A 82 -3.61 -4.12 -6.55
CA ALA A 82 -2.90 -4.55 -7.74
C ALA A 82 -2.31 -3.38 -8.53
N LEU A 83 -3.09 -2.32 -8.77
CA LEU A 83 -2.59 -1.10 -9.43
C LEU A 83 -1.49 -0.42 -8.62
N SER A 84 -1.67 -0.35 -7.31
CA SER A 84 -0.71 0.24 -6.38
C SER A 84 0.62 -0.51 -6.37
N ALA A 85 0.58 -1.84 -6.30
CA ALA A 85 1.78 -2.67 -6.39
C ALA A 85 2.49 -2.46 -7.73
N GLN A 86 1.74 -2.41 -8.85
CA GLN A 86 2.33 -2.15 -10.15
C GLN A 86 3.00 -0.76 -10.23
N ARG A 87 2.34 0.28 -9.69
CA ARG A 87 2.91 1.63 -9.61
C ARG A 87 4.16 1.68 -8.74
N PHE A 88 4.12 0.97 -7.60
CA PHE A 88 5.21 0.89 -6.66
C PHE A 88 6.47 0.33 -7.34
N LEU A 89 6.29 -0.78 -8.07
CA LEU A 89 7.33 -1.37 -8.90
C LEU A 89 7.84 -0.34 -9.91
N ASN A 90 6.97 0.20 -10.77
CA ASN A 90 7.38 1.12 -11.84
C ASN A 90 8.13 2.36 -11.33
N ALA A 91 7.76 2.91 -10.17
CA ALA A 91 8.35 4.12 -9.61
C ALA A 91 9.65 3.87 -8.82
N SER A 92 9.82 2.66 -8.26
CA SER A 92 11.05 2.25 -7.57
C SER A 92 12.18 1.87 -8.54
N LEU A 93 11.85 1.56 -9.80
CA LEU A 93 12.72 0.83 -10.74
C LEU A 93 13.18 1.65 -11.96
N GLY A 94 13.25 2.97 -11.86
CA GLY A 94 13.57 3.86 -13.00
C GLY A 94 14.53 3.24 -14.04
N HIS A 95 14.09 3.17 -15.30
CA HIS A 95 14.85 2.70 -16.48
C HIS A 95 15.59 1.35 -16.37
N ILE A 96 15.14 0.40 -15.53
CA ILE A 96 15.66 -0.97 -15.61
C ILE A 96 14.87 -1.72 -16.70
N SER A 97 15.47 -1.90 -17.89
CA SER A 97 14.81 -2.53 -19.05
C SER A 97 14.43 -3.99 -18.82
N ASP A 98 15.21 -4.72 -18.02
CA ASP A 98 14.99 -6.13 -17.69
C ASP A 98 14.92 -6.33 -16.16
N TYR A 99 13.83 -5.85 -15.58
CA TYR A 99 13.56 -5.88 -14.14
C TYR A 99 13.73 -7.26 -13.50
N ASN A 100 13.18 -8.30 -14.13
CA ASN A 100 13.26 -9.67 -13.60
C ASN A 100 14.70 -10.19 -13.58
N GLU A 101 15.53 -9.77 -14.54
CA GLU A 101 16.93 -10.17 -14.62
C GLU A 101 17.78 -9.38 -13.61
N TRP A 102 17.54 -8.07 -13.50
CA TRP A 102 18.19 -7.25 -12.48
C TRP A 102 17.85 -7.71 -11.06
N LEU A 103 16.57 -8.01 -10.78
CA LEU A 103 16.14 -8.58 -9.51
C LEU A 103 16.84 -9.90 -9.23
N LYS A 104 16.84 -10.85 -10.17
CA LYS A 104 17.52 -12.14 -9.98
C LYS A 104 19.01 -11.98 -9.71
N ALA A 105 19.64 -10.96 -10.30
CA ALA A 105 21.06 -10.69 -10.14
C ALA A 105 21.42 -9.91 -8.86
N HIS A 106 20.50 -9.12 -8.28
CA HIS A 106 20.81 -8.15 -7.22
C HIS A 106 19.92 -8.25 -5.98
N CYS A 107 18.84 -9.03 -6.03
CA CYS A 107 17.93 -9.27 -4.91
C CYS A 107 17.74 -10.77 -4.76
N ASP A 108 17.71 -11.28 -3.52
CA ASP A 108 17.32 -12.67 -3.20
C ASP A 108 15.80 -12.88 -3.40
N LEU A 109 15.32 -12.54 -4.60
CA LEU A 109 13.96 -12.76 -5.09
C LEU A 109 13.94 -13.87 -6.13
N ALA A 110 14.95 -14.75 -6.13
CA ALA A 110 14.92 -16.01 -6.86
C ALA A 110 13.79 -16.88 -6.31
N THR A 111 12.60 -16.69 -6.84
CA THR A 111 11.50 -17.65 -6.73
C THR A 111 11.79 -18.79 -7.70
N ASP A 112 11.93 -20.00 -7.16
CA ASP A 112 11.49 -21.21 -7.86
C ASP A 112 10.00 -21.10 -8.25
#